data_AF-A0A151RW00-F1
#
_entry.id   AF-A0A151RW00-F1
#
_cell.length_a   1.000
_cell.length_b   1.000
_cell.length_c   1.000
_cell.angle_alpha   90.00
_cell.angle_beta   90.00
_cell.angle_gamma   90.00
#
_symmetry.space_group_name_H-M   'P 1'
#
loop_
_entity.id
_entity.type
_entity.pdbx_description
1 polymer ?
#
loop_
_entity_poly.entity_id
_entity_poly.type
_entity_poly.pdbx_seq_one_letter_code
_entity_poly.pdbx_strand_id
1 'polypeptide(L)'
;MLKTLVPNINVLRQSRVPQASISLLMVCFPCTAHMKHSKFLEALKTARGIGFDPLKTNLIHALGVLLNTNKTMKDSKFKVYVNNKEGCTDLEDRLPPKKGTRGK
;
A
#
# COMPACT_ATOMS: atom_id res chain seq x y z
N MET A 1 8.42 -24.93 -1.89
CA MET A 1 8.06 -23.78 -2.74
C MET A 1 6.57 -23.77 -3.10
N LEU A 2 6.02 -24.75 -3.84
CA LEU A 2 4.62 -24.70 -4.32
C LEU A 2 3.52 -24.78 -3.24
N LYS A 3 3.83 -25.35 -2.07
CA LYS A 3 2.86 -25.54 -0.96
C LYS A 3 2.28 -24.21 -0.44
N THR A 4 2.99 -23.10 -0.58
CA THR A 4 2.51 -21.77 -0.14
C THR A 4 1.83 -21.00 -1.26
N LEU A 5 2.23 -21.25 -2.52
CA LEU A 5 1.75 -20.51 -3.67
C LEU A 5 0.28 -20.81 -4.01
N VAL A 6 -0.07 -22.10 -4.14
CA VAL A 6 -1.41 -22.52 -4.56
C VAL A 6 -2.50 -21.97 -3.63
N PRO A 7 -2.37 -22.05 -2.29
CA PRO A 7 -3.32 -21.41 -1.38
C PRO A 7 -3.44 -19.88 -1.56
N ASN A 8 -2.33 -19.18 -1.84
CA ASN A 8 -2.33 -17.73 -2.04
C ASN A 8 -3.05 -17.34 -3.35
N ILE A 9 -2.83 -18.07 -4.44
CA ILE A 9 -3.55 -17.85 -5.69
C ILE A 9 -5.05 -18.12 -5.50
N ASN A 10 -5.39 -19.21 -4.79
CA ASN A 10 -6.78 -19.58 -4.60
C ASN A 10 -7.57 -18.51 -3.83
N VAL A 11 -6.98 -17.92 -2.77
CA VAL A 11 -7.65 -16.85 -2.02
C VAL A 11 -7.83 -15.58 -2.86
N LEU A 12 -6.89 -15.24 -3.76
CA LEU A 12 -7.05 -14.11 -4.67
C LEU A 12 -8.19 -14.34 -5.66
N ARG A 13 -8.28 -15.54 -6.23
CA ARG A 13 -9.38 -15.92 -7.13
C ARG A 13 -10.74 -15.87 -6.44
N GLN A 14 -10.84 -16.42 -5.23
CA GLN A 14 -12.04 -16.34 -4.40
C GLN A 14 -12.40 -14.89 -4.05
N SER A 15 -11.39 -14.03 -3.90
CA SER A 15 -11.54 -12.60 -3.62
C SER A 15 -11.84 -11.74 -4.86
N ARG A 16 -12.22 -12.35 -6.00
CA ARG A 16 -12.52 -11.65 -7.26
C ARG A 16 -11.36 -10.82 -7.84
N VAL A 17 -10.13 -11.10 -7.44
CA VAL A 17 -8.96 -10.41 -8.00
C VAL A 17 -8.79 -10.82 -9.47
N PRO A 18 -8.66 -9.87 -10.42
CA PRO A 18 -8.51 -10.18 -11.84
C PRO A 18 -7.28 -11.05 -12.13
N GLN A 19 -7.40 -11.93 -13.13
CA GLN A 19 -6.32 -12.81 -13.54
C GLN A 19 -5.06 -12.03 -13.97
N ALA A 20 -5.22 -10.85 -14.57
CA ALA A 20 -4.11 -9.96 -14.92
C ALA A 20 -3.33 -9.50 -13.68
N SER A 21 -4.02 -9.13 -12.60
CA SER A 21 -3.40 -8.75 -11.31
C SER A 21 -2.70 -9.94 -10.64
N ILE A 22 -3.28 -11.14 -10.73
CA ILE A 22 -2.63 -12.36 -10.24
C ILE A 22 -1.35 -12.65 -11.05
N SER A 23 -1.39 -12.46 -12.37
CA SER A 23 -0.21 -12.62 -13.23
C SER A 23 0.88 -11.59 -12.90
N LEU A 24 0.50 -10.33 -12.63
CA LEU A 24 1.42 -9.29 -12.17
C LEU A 24 2.13 -9.69 -10.86
N LEU A 25 1.40 -10.24 -9.88
CA LEU A 25 1.98 -10.75 -8.64
C LEU A 25 3.03 -11.84 -8.92
N MET A 26 2.73 -12.76 -9.83
CA MET A 26 3.62 -13.87 -10.16
C MET A 26 4.91 -13.42 -10.84
N VAL A 27 4.82 -12.49 -11.78
CA VAL A 27 5.96 -12.04 -12.60
C VAL A 27 6.82 -11.03 -11.85
N CYS A 28 6.19 -10.02 -11.23
CA CYS A 28 6.92 -8.89 -10.67
C CYS A 28 7.17 -9.02 -9.16
N PHE A 29 6.44 -9.88 -8.46
CA PHE A 29 6.50 -10.00 -7.00
C PHE A 29 6.56 -11.46 -6.52
N PRO A 30 7.49 -12.29 -7.04
CA PRO A 30 7.52 -13.73 -6.77
C PRO A 30 7.71 -14.05 -5.28
N CYS A 31 8.51 -13.26 -4.55
CA CYS A 31 8.67 -13.42 -3.10
C CYS A 31 7.34 -13.27 -2.35
N THR A 32 6.55 -12.26 -2.73
CA THR A 32 5.21 -12.00 -2.18
C THR A 32 4.26 -13.16 -2.44
N ALA A 33 4.28 -13.71 -3.66
CA ALA A 33 3.43 -14.84 -4.05
C ALA A 33 3.71 -16.11 -3.21
N HIS A 34 4.96 -16.32 -2.82
CA HIS A 34 5.39 -17.51 -2.06
C HIS A 34 5.36 -17.34 -0.54
N MET A 35 4.90 -16.19 -0.02
CA MET A 35 4.79 -15.96 1.42
C MET A 35 3.91 -16.99 2.13
N LYS A 36 4.21 -17.24 3.40
CA LYS A 36 3.39 -18.13 4.25
C LYS A 36 1.92 -17.72 4.17
N HIS A 37 1.04 -18.67 3.87
CA HIS A 37 -0.37 -18.41 3.59
C HIS A 37 -1.07 -17.57 4.67
N SER A 38 -0.79 -17.85 5.95
CA SER A 38 -1.35 -17.08 7.06
C SER A 38 -0.94 -15.60 7.01
N LYS A 39 0.32 -15.28 6.70
CA LYS A 39 0.78 -13.89 6.56
C LYS A 39 0.16 -13.21 5.34
N PHE A 40 0.05 -13.95 4.23
CA PHE A 40 -0.56 -13.46 3.00
C PHE A 40 -2.03 -13.08 3.21
N LEU A 41 -2.79 -13.97 3.88
CA LEU A 41 -4.19 -13.74 4.19
C LEU A 41 -4.39 -12.51 5.09
N GLU A 42 -3.57 -12.35 6.12
CA GLU A 42 -3.62 -11.16 6.99
C GLU A 42 -3.29 -9.88 6.23
N ALA A 43 -2.25 -9.88 5.39
CA ALA A 43 -1.93 -8.72 4.55
C ALA A 43 -3.06 -8.37 3.58
N LEU A 44 -3.71 -9.38 3.00
CA LEU A 44 -4.84 -9.20 2.09
C LEU A 44 -6.07 -8.61 2.80
N LYS A 45 -6.36 -9.06 4.03
CA LYS A 45 -7.41 -8.46 4.88
C LYS A 45 -7.07 -7.02 5.24
N THR A 46 -5.83 -6.75 5.65
CA THR A 46 -5.37 -5.39 5.98
C THR A 46 -5.49 -4.46 4.78
N ALA A 47 -5.04 -4.87 3.59
CA ALA A 47 -5.14 -4.07 2.38
C ALA A 47 -6.61 -3.72 2.06
N ARG A 48 -7.53 -4.69 2.17
CA ARG A 48 -8.96 -4.42 2.00
C ARG A 48 -9.53 -3.49 3.07
N GLY A 49 -9.15 -3.67 4.34
CA GLY A 49 -9.57 -2.79 5.43
C GLY A 49 -9.12 -1.34 5.26
N ILE A 50 -7.98 -1.12 4.60
CA ILE A 50 -7.48 0.22 4.24
C ILE A 50 -8.25 0.82 3.04
N GLY A 51 -8.98 0.01 2.28
CA GLY A 51 -9.74 0.44 1.11
C GLY A 51 -9.08 0.15 -0.24
N PHE A 52 -8.08 -0.74 -0.29
CA PHE A 52 -7.54 -1.18 -1.58
C PHE A 52 -8.57 -2.05 -2.32
N ASP A 53 -8.98 -1.57 -3.50
CA ASP A 53 -9.90 -2.25 -4.40
C ASP A 53 -9.29 -3.54 -4.96
N PRO A 54 -9.91 -4.72 -4.76
CA PRO A 54 -9.40 -6.00 -5.28
C PRO A 54 -9.40 -6.10 -6.81
N LEU A 55 -10.15 -5.25 -7.51
CA LEU A 55 -10.17 -5.19 -8.96
C LEU A 55 -8.99 -4.39 -9.54
N LYS A 56 -8.27 -3.64 -8.72
CA LYS A 56 -7.15 -2.79 -9.14
C LYS A 56 -5.81 -3.43 -8.80
N THR A 57 -4.82 -3.18 -9.66
CA THR A 57 -3.44 -3.66 -9.47
C THR A 57 -2.75 -3.05 -8.24
N ASN A 58 -3.25 -1.93 -7.72
CA ASN A 58 -2.75 -1.31 -6.49
C ASN A 58 -2.82 -2.27 -5.28
N LEU A 59 -3.77 -3.22 -5.27
CA LEU A 59 -3.81 -4.27 -4.25
C LEU A 59 -2.51 -5.10 -4.23
N ILE A 60 -1.96 -5.43 -5.40
CA ILE A 60 -0.74 -6.25 -5.51
C ILE A 60 0.47 -5.50 -4.96
N HIS A 61 0.58 -4.21 -5.28
CA HIS A 61 1.61 -3.34 -4.71
C HIS A 61 1.47 -3.24 -3.18
N ALA A 62 0.26 -3.06 -2.67
CA ALA A 62 -0.01 -3.02 -1.24
C ALA A 62 0.39 -4.33 -0.54
N LEU A 63 0.08 -5.49 -1.14
CA LEU A 63 0.51 -6.79 -0.63
C LEU A 63 2.04 -6.90 -0.57
N GLY A 64 2.74 -6.46 -1.61
CA GLY A 64 4.21 -6.42 -1.63
C GLY A 64 4.78 -5.59 -0.47
N VAL A 65 4.23 -4.40 -0.25
CA VAL A 65 4.64 -3.54 0.88
C VAL A 65 4.31 -4.19 2.21
N LEU A 66 3.08 -4.65 2.43
CA LEU A 66 2.62 -5.19 3.71
C LEU A 66 3.34 -6.46 4.14
N LEU A 67 3.77 -7.27 3.18
CA LEU A 67 4.47 -8.53 3.44
C LEU A 67 5.99 -8.36 3.56
N ASN A 68 6.57 -7.37 2.90
CA ASN A 68 8.00 -7.11 2.94
C ASN A 68 8.41 -6.11 4.04
N THR A 69 7.45 -5.41 4.65
CA THR A 69 7.71 -4.48 5.75
C THR A 69 7.65 -5.22 7.09
N ASN A 70 8.76 -5.25 7.84
CA ASN A 70 8.79 -5.84 9.19
C ASN A 70 7.93 -5.00 10.17
N LYS A 71 7.44 -5.59 11.26
CA LYS A 71 6.55 -4.91 12.24
C LYS A 71 7.16 -3.60 12.74
N THR A 72 8.45 -3.61 13.06
CA THR A 72 9.21 -2.43 13.50
C THR A 72 9.21 -1.29 12.46
N MET A 73 9.27 -1.61 11.17
CA MET A 73 9.17 -0.62 10.09
C MET A 73 7.73 -0.10 9.89
N LYS A 74 6.70 -0.93 10.14
CA LYS A 74 5.30 -0.48 10.10
C LYS A 74 5.03 0.57 11.18
N ASP A 75 5.45 0.28 12.41
CA ASP A 75 5.24 1.17 13.56
C ASP A 75 6.07 2.45 13.43
N SER A 76 7.32 2.33 12.93
CA SER A 76 8.18 3.49 12.72
C SER A 76 7.69 4.41 11.60
N LYS A 77 7.24 3.86 10.45
CA LYS A 77 6.68 4.68 9.36
C LYS A 77 5.37 5.33 9.77
N PHE A 78 4.50 4.63 10.49
CA PHE A 78 3.27 5.22 11.01
C PHE A 78 3.57 6.35 12.00
N LYS A 79 4.51 6.15 12.94
CA LYS A 79 4.96 7.18 13.88
C LYS A 79 5.57 8.39 13.17
N VAL A 80 6.34 8.20 12.10
CA VAL A 80 6.86 9.32 11.29
C VAL A 80 5.70 10.10 10.64
N TYR A 81 4.70 9.43 10.06
CA TYR A 81 3.54 10.11 9.47
C TYR A 81 2.69 10.86 10.52
N VAL A 82 2.50 10.28 11.70
CA VAL A 82 1.77 10.92 12.80
C VAL A 82 2.55 12.13 13.33
N ASN A 83 3.87 11.98 13.53
CA ASN A 83 4.71 13.06 14.05
C ASN A 83 4.96 14.18 13.02
N ASN A 84 4.93 13.90 11.71
CA ASN A 84 5.00 14.93 10.68
C ASN A 84 3.68 15.69 10.49
N LYS A 85 2.58 15.26 11.13
CA LYS A 85 1.31 15.99 11.09
C LYS A 85 1.34 17.26 11.94
N GLU A 86 2.29 17.39 12.86
CA GLU A 86 2.54 18.64 13.61
C GLU A 86 3.40 19.65 12.82
N GLY A 87 3.87 19.30 11.63
CA GLY A 87 4.65 20.19 10.76
C GLY A 87 3.84 20.88 9.65
N CYS A 88 2.51 20.85 9.71
CA CYS A 88 1.65 21.37 8.64
C CYS A 88 0.58 22.36 9.14
N THR A 89 0.96 23.26 10.06
CA THR A 89 0.15 24.45 10.40
C THR A 89 0.80 25.78 10.03
N ASP A 90 1.97 25.80 9.39
CA ASP A 90 2.74 27.06 9.22
C ASP A 90 3.05 27.43 7.74
N LEU A 91 2.27 26.93 6.77
CA LEU A 91 2.50 27.24 5.35
C LEU A 91 1.54 28.29 4.75
N GLU A 92 0.55 28.80 5.49
CA GLU A 92 -0.22 29.97 5.02
C GLU A 92 0.47 31.32 5.32
N ASP A 93 1.48 31.35 6.18
CA ASP A 93 2.13 32.60 6.62
C ASP A 93 3.37 33.01 5.79
N ARG A 94 3.61 32.34 4.64
CA ARG A 94 4.71 32.68 3.70
C ARG A 94 4.24 32.94 2.27
N LEU A 95 3.04 33.46 2.08
CA LEU A 95 2.71 34.11 0.81
C LEU A 95 3.28 35.54 0.85
N PRO A 96 4.23 35.90 -0.03
CA PRO A 96 4.66 37.29 -0.14
C PRO A 96 3.44 38.17 -0.51
N PRO A 97 3.34 39.40 0.01
CA PRO A 97 2.23 40.28 -0.31
C PRO A 97 2.14 40.44 -1.82
N LYS A 98 0.94 40.20 -2.37
CA LYS A 98 0.69 40.42 -3.80
C LYS A 98 1.02 41.87 -4.12
N LYS A 99 2.06 42.08 -4.95
CA LYS A 99 2.40 43.41 -5.47
C LYS A 99 1.18 43.91 -6.25
N GLY A 100 0.49 44.90 -5.68
CA GLY A 100 -0.55 45.64 -6.37
C GLY A 100 0.06 46.28 -7.61
N THR A 101 -0.50 45.96 -8.77
CA THR A 101 -0.28 46.70 -10.01
C THR A 101 -0.70 48.14 -9.78
N ARG A 102 0.28 49.04 -9.89
CA ARG A 102 0.14 50.50 -9.82
C ARG A 102 -0.74 50.95 -10.97
N GLY A 103 -1.99 51.32 -10.66
CA GLY A 103 -2.87 52.04 -11.58
C GLY A 103 -2.66 53.53 -11.43
N LYS A 104 -2.14 54.17 -12.48
CA LYS A 104 -2.56 55.43 -13.09
C LYS A 104 -1.56 55.79 -14.19
#